data_AF-A0A8S3UGH6-F1
#
_entry.id   AF-A0A8S3UGH6-F1
#
_cell.length_a   1.000
_cell.length_b   1.000
_cell.length_c   1.000
_cell.angle_alpha   90.00
_cell.angle_beta   90.00
_cell.angle_gamma   90.00
#
_symmetry.space_group_name_H-M   'P 1'
#
loop_
_entity.id
_entity.type
_entity.pdbx_description
1 polymer ?
#
loop_
_entity_poly.entity_id
_entity_poly.type
_entity_poly.pdbx_seq_one_letter_code
_entity_poly.pdbx_strand_id
1 'polypeptide(L)'
;MKDFDPSKPSSHILYTDCGNLYGAAMMQPLPTGMFRLLKDDEIRQFNINEIEKDASTGYILEVDLEYPPELHDHHNCYPLAPSHKKVKMEELSPYSQNLWKDLNGENASKVVTKKLIPTLENKDHYILHYRNLQLYLELGMKVTKIHQIVEFHQSRWLKTYIDFQ
;
A
#
# COMPACT_ATOMS: atom_id res chain seq x y z
N MET A 1 22.01 -3.32 -31.70
CA MET A 1 21.18 -4.44 -32.24
C MET A 1 22.03 -5.71 -32.40
N LYS A 2 22.75 -6.17 -31.37
CA LYS A 2 23.50 -7.44 -31.44
C LYS A 2 22.76 -8.62 -30.79
N ASP A 3 21.73 -8.34 -29.99
CA ASP A 3 20.94 -9.35 -29.24
C ASP A 3 19.47 -9.46 -29.70
N PHE A 4 19.14 -8.96 -30.89
CA PHE A 4 17.78 -9.04 -31.43
C PHE A 4 17.55 -10.41 -32.08
N ASP A 5 16.67 -11.21 -31.48
CA ASP A 5 16.28 -12.53 -31.95
C ASP A 5 14.89 -12.46 -32.63
N PRO A 6 14.81 -12.57 -33.97
CA PRO A 6 13.56 -12.46 -34.71
C PRO A 6 12.59 -13.64 -34.51
N SER A 7 13.01 -14.71 -33.83
CA SER A 7 12.13 -15.82 -33.45
C SER A 7 11.34 -15.57 -32.16
N LYS A 8 11.76 -14.57 -31.36
CA LYS A 8 11.09 -14.18 -30.11
C LYS A 8 10.01 -13.13 -30.38
N PRO A 9 8.90 -13.14 -29.63
CA PRO A 9 7.86 -12.12 -29.74
C PRO A 9 8.44 -10.74 -29.46
N SER A 10 8.05 -9.75 -30.28
CA SER A 10 8.44 -8.36 -30.10
C SER A 10 7.88 -7.81 -28.79
N SER A 11 8.75 -7.32 -27.91
CA SER A 11 8.35 -6.57 -26.72
C SER A 11 8.47 -5.07 -26.98
N HIS A 12 7.46 -4.32 -26.56
CA HIS A 12 7.43 -2.86 -26.62
C HIS A 12 7.20 -2.32 -25.22
N ILE A 13 7.88 -1.23 -24.87
CA ILE A 13 7.62 -0.50 -23.62
C ILE A 13 6.52 0.51 -23.92
N LEU A 14 5.36 0.35 -23.29
CA LEU A 14 4.29 1.32 -23.32
C LEU A 14 4.43 2.26 -22.13
N TYR A 15 4.51 3.56 -22.40
CA TYR A 15 4.44 4.57 -21.36
C TYR A 15 3.01 5.11 -21.28
N THR A 16 2.34 4.84 -20.16
CA THR A 16 1.01 5.36 -19.86
C THR A 16 1.07 6.29 -18.67
N ASP A 17 0.34 7.40 -18.75
CA ASP A 17 0.16 8.33 -17.65
C ASP A 17 -1.33 8.57 -17.39
N CYS A 18 -1.69 8.79 -16.13
CA CYS A 18 -3.06 9.09 -15.74
C CYS A 18 -3.26 10.59 -15.68
N GLY A 19 -3.93 11.16 -16.68
CA GLY A 19 -4.32 12.57 -16.68
C GLY A 19 -5.22 12.89 -15.48
N ASN A 20 -4.80 13.86 -14.66
CA ASN A 20 -5.54 14.32 -13.47
C ASN A 20 -5.84 13.21 -12.43
N LEU A 21 -4.81 12.45 -12.03
CA LEU A 21 -4.92 11.39 -11.01
C LEU A 21 -5.61 11.84 -9.72
N TYR A 22 -5.30 13.04 -9.22
CA TYR A 22 -5.93 13.57 -8.01
C TYR A 22 -7.41 13.89 -8.22
N GLY A 23 -7.79 14.47 -9.36
CA GLY A 23 -9.20 14.68 -9.70
C GLY A 23 -9.97 13.37 -9.75
N ALA A 24 -9.40 12.34 -10.40
CA ALA A 24 -9.98 11.01 -10.43
C ALA A 24 -10.19 10.41 -9.03
N ALA A 25 -9.23 10.57 -8.13
CA ALA A 25 -9.34 10.13 -6.74
C ALA A 25 -10.37 10.94 -5.94
N MET A 26 -10.44 12.25 -6.15
CA MET A 26 -11.39 13.15 -5.48
C MET A 26 -12.85 12.91 -5.91
N MET A 27 -13.08 12.32 -7.09
CA MET A 27 -14.41 11.90 -7.52
C MET A 27 -14.93 10.62 -6.84
N GLN A 28 -14.06 9.89 -6.13
CA GLN A 28 -14.44 8.72 -5.35
C GLN A 28 -15.22 9.11 -4.08
N PRO A 29 -15.91 8.17 -3.41
CA PRO A 29 -16.50 8.44 -2.11
C PRO A 29 -15.42 8.85 -1.10
N LEU A 30 -15.56 10.04 -0.51
CA LEU A 30 -14.63 10.59 0.48
C LEU A 30 -15.33 10.69 1.84
N PRO A 31 -14.59 10.55 2.95
CA PRO A 31 -15.14 10.73 4.29
C PRO A 31 -15.76 12.12 4.46
N THR A 32 -17.01 12.17 4.91
CA THR A 32 -17.76 13.42 5.15
C THR A 32 -18.00 13.70 6.63
N GLY A 33 -18.07 12.66 7.49
CA GLY A 33 -18.33 12.87 8.91
C GLY A 33 -18.83 11.62 9.64
N MET A 34 -19.39 11.82 10.84
CA MET A 34 -19.92 10.76 11.71
C MET A 34 -18.87 9.71 12.09
N PHE A 35 -17.66 10.18 12.42
CA PHE A 35 -16.58 9.30 12.86
C PHE A 35 -16.92 8.65 14.20
N ARG A 36 -16.86 7.32 14.25
CA ARG A 36 -17.12 6.53 15.45
C ARG A 36 -16.16 5.35 15.53
N LEU A 37 -15.62 5.10 16.71
CA LEU A 37 -14.92 3.85 17.01
C LEU A 37 -15.94 2.74 17.27
N LEU A 38 -15.78 1.61 16.57
CA LEU A 38 -16.58 0.42 16.84
C LEU A 38 -16.19 -0.20 18.18
N LYS A 39 -17.17 -0.80 18.87
CA LYS A 39 -16.96 -1.57 20.10
C LYS A 39 -16.38 -2.95 19.78
N ASP A 40 -15.76 -3.59 20.77
CA ASP A 40 -15.17 -4.93 20.60
C ASP A 40 -16.16 -5.98 20.08
N ASP A 41 -17.43 -5.92 20.51
CA ASP A 41 -18.47 -6.84 20.04
C ASP A 41 -18.81 -6.62 18.55
N GLU A 42 -18.81 -5.36 18.09
CA GLU A 42 -19.02 -4.99 16.68
C GLU A 42 -17.81 -5.43 15.83
N ILE A 43 -16.59 -5.26 16.35
CA ILE A 43 -15.35 -5.68 15.67
C ILE A 43 -15.32 -7.20 15.46
N ARG A 44 -15.80 -7.99 16.42
CA ARG A 44 -15.85 -9.47 16.31
C ARG A 44 -16.79 -9.96 15.21
N GLN A 45 -17.83 -9.20 14.90
CA GLN A 45 -18.82 -9.53 13.87
C GLN A 45 -18.50 -8.88 12.52
N PHE A 46 -17.45 -8.06 12.46
CA PHE A 46 -17.11 -7.29 11.28
C PHE A 46 -16.58 -8.18 10.16
N ASN A 47 -17.25 -8.16 9.00
CA ASN A 47 -16.79 -8.86 7.79
C ASN A 47 -16.45 -7.86 6.68
N ILE A 48 -15.15 -7.75 6.38
CA ILE A 48 -14.62 -6.82 5.36
C ILE A 48 -15.08 -7.15 3.93
N ASN A 49 -15.37 -8.42 3.63
CA ASN A 49 -15.71 -8.87 2.28
C ASN A 49 -17.17 -8.58 1.88
N GLU A 50 -18.04 -8.33 2.86
CA GLU A 50 -19.45 -8.02 2.64
C GLU A 50 -19.69 -6.54 2.33
N ILE A 51 -18.68 -5.69 2.52
CA ILE A 51 -18.79 -4.24 2.38
C ILE A 51 -18.56 -3.84 0.92
N GLU A 52 -19.54 -3.18 0.32
CA GLU A 52 -19.38 -2.64 -1.02
C GLU A 52 -18.35 -1.50 -1.07
N LYS A 53 -17.56 -1.44 -2.16
CA LYS A 53 -16.49 -0.43 -2.36
C LYS A 53 -17.02 1.01 -2.41
N ASP A 54 -18.31 1.19 -2.67
CA ASP A 54 -19.00 2.48 -2.79
C ASP A 54 -20.14 2.67 -1.77
N ALA A 55 -20.13 1.89 -0.68
CA ALA A 55 -21.11 2.03 0.39
C ALA A 55 -21.12 3.46 0.96
N SER A 56 -22.26 3.88 1.50
CA SER A 56 -22.39 5.18 2.19
C SER A 56 -21.55 5.26 3.48
N THR A 57 -21.18 4.10 4.02
CA THR A 57 -20.34 3.96 5.22
C THR A 57 -19.00 3.39 4.81
N GLY A 58 -17.92 4.02 5.26
CA GLY A 58 -16.55 3.57 5.08
C GLY A 58 -15.88 3.26 6.41
N TYR A 59 -14.76 2.54 6.32
CA TYR A 59 -14.00 2.10 7.49
C TYR A 59 -12.49 2.35 7.31
N ILE A 60 -11.84 2.78 8.38
CA ILE A 60 -10.38 2.75 8.55
C ILE A 60 -10.09 1.72 9.63
N LEU A 61 -9.20 0.78 9.34
CA LEU A 61 -8.90 -0.33 10.23
C LEU A 61 -7.43 -0.26 10.66
N GLU A 62 -7.18 -0.64 11.90
CA GLU A 62 -5.86 -0.97 12.43
C GLU A 62 -5.78 -2.50 12.55
N VAL A 63 -4.90 -3.12 11.75
CA VAL A 63 -4.84 -4.58 11.61
C VAL A 63 -3.41 -5.11 11.60
N ASP A 64 -3.26 -6.36 12.01
CA ASP A 64 -2.05 -7.14 11.77
C ASP A 64 -2.26 -7.94 10.47
N LEU A 65 -1.28 -7.84 9.56
CA LEU A 65 -1.27 -8.52 8.28
C LEU A 65 -0.09 -9.48 8.17
N GLU A 66 -0.38 -10.73 7.87
CA GLU A 66 0.61 -11.71 7.47
C GLU A 66 0.85 -11.62 5.96
N TYR A 67 2.13 -11.68 5.58
CA TYR A 67 2.61 -11.74 4.21
C TYR A 67 3.10 -13.15 3.92
N PRO A 68 2.31 -13.99 3.23
CA PRO A 68 2.69 -15.37 2.99
C PRO A 68 3.94 -15.49 2.09
N PRO A 69 4.93 -16.34 2.44
CA PRO A 69 6.16 -16.50 1.66
C PRO A 69 5.94 -16.88 0.19
N GLU A 70 4.87 -17.60 -0.11
CA GLU A 70 4.49 -17.99 -1.48
C GLU A 70 4.22 -16.79 -2.41
N LEU A 71 3.93 -15.61 -1.84
CA LEU A 71 3.68 -14.38 -2.61
C LEU A 71 4.96 -13.59 -2.89
N HIS A 72 6.09 -13.93 -2.27
CA HIS A 72 7.31 -13.10 -2.32
C HIS A 72 7.86 -12.96 -3.74
N ASP A 73 7.88 -14.06 -4.51
CA ASP A 73 8.37 -14.03 -5.88
C ASP A 73 7.45 -13.21 -6.79
N HIS A 74 6.12 -13.36 -6.63
CA HIS A 74 5.13 -12.64 -7.43
C HIS A 74 5.09 -11.14 -7.10
N HIS A 75 5.26 -10.77 -5.83
CA HIS A 75 5.19 -9.39 -5.36
C HIS A 75 6.54 -8.69 -5.21
N ASN A 76 7.63 -9.31 -5.65
CA ASN A 76 8.98 -8.77 -5.51
C ASN A 76 9.11 -7.36 -6.13
N CYS A 77 8.44 -7.11 -7.26
CA CYS A 77 8.46 -5.81 -7.93
C CYS A 77 7.56 -4.77 -7.24
N TYR A 78 6.46 -5.20 -6.64
CA TYR A 78 5.45 -4.33 -6.03
C TYR A 78 4.94 -4.88 -4.70
N PRO A 79 5.76 -4.85 -3.63
CA PRO A 79 5.31 -5.26 -2.31
C PRO A 79 4.13 -4.41 -1.83
N LEU A 80 3.16 -5.07 -1.21
CA LEU A 80 1.95 -4.47 -0.68
C LEU A 80 2.20 -3.85 0.70
N ALA A 81 1.29 -2.96 1.12
CA ALA A 81 1.30 -2.33 2.44
C ALA A 81 2.67 -1.71 2.82
N PRO A 82 3.17 -0.72 2.07
CA PRO A 82 4.45 -0.09 2.39
C PRO A 82 4.41 0.53 3.80
N SER A 83 5.52 0.41 4.53
CA SER A 83 5.62 0.84 5.92
C SER A 83 6.75 1.83 6.13
N HIS A 84 6.61 2.70 7.13
CA HIS A 84 7.67 3.64 7.45
C HIS A 84 8.75 2.93 8.29
N LYS A 85 9.90 2.61 7.68
CA LYS A 85 11.01 1.89 8.31
C LYS A 85 12.31 2.69 8.24
N LYS A 86 13.19 2.46 9.21
CA LYS A 86 14.58 2.96 9.21
C LYS A 86 15.46 1.80 8.76
N VAL A 87 16.13 1.95 7.61
CA VAL A 87 17.02 0.90 7.07
C VAL A 87 18.33 0.92 7.82
N LYS A 88 18.69 -0.21 8.41
CA LYS A 88 20.00 -0.39 9.03
C LYS A 88 21.02 -0.84 7.98
N MET A 89 22.32 -0.68 8.26
CA MET A 89 23.35 -1.04 7.28
C MET A 89 23.40 -2.53 7.01
N GLU A 90 23.04 -3.35 7.99
CA GLU A 90 23.04 -4.81 7.90
C GLU A 90 21.95 -5.33 6.97
N GLU A 91 20.89 -4.53 6.73
CA GLU A 91 19.80 -4.87 5.82
C GLU A 91 20.12 -4.54 4.34
N LEU A 92 21.23 -3.83 4.08
CA LEU A 92 21.64 -3.47 2.73
C LEU A 92 22.38 -4.61 2.05
N SER A 93 22.25 -4.67 0.72
CA SER A 93 23.07 -5.57 -0.08
C SER A 93 24.58 -5.26 0.11
N PRO A 94 25.47 -6.27 0.03
CA PRO A 94 26.92 -6.05 0.11
C PRO A 94 27.41 -5.01 -0.90
N TYR A 95 26.82 -4.99 -2.10
CA TYR A 95 27.11 -3.99 -3.12
C TYR A 95 26.77 -2.57 -2.65
N SER A 96 25.56 -2.37 -2.10
CA SER A 96 25.13 -1.07 -1.58
C SER A 96 25.97 -0.61 -0.39
N GLN A 97 26.42 -1.54 0.46
CA GLN A 97 27.32 -1.23 1.57
C GLN A 97 28.69 -0.73 1.07
N ASN A 98 29.27 -1.42 0.08
CA ASN A 98 30.56 -1.02 -0.51
C ASN A 98 30.46 0.32 -1.25
N LEU A 99 29.44 0.49 -2.09
CA LEU A 99 29.20 1.75 -2.79
C LEU A 99 29.04 2.93 -1.83
N TRP A 100 28.37 2.71 -0.70
CA TRP A 100 28.21 3.76 0.30
C TRP A 100 29.55 4.16 0.93
N LYS A 101 30.46 3.19 1.17
CA LYS A 101 31.83 3.45 1.67
C LYS A 101 32.65 4.24 0.64
N ASP A 102 32.56 3.88 -0.63
CA ASP A 102 33.29 4.56 -1.72
C ASP A 102 32.86 6.02 -1.87
N LEU A 103 31.56 6.30 -1.72
CA LEU A 103 31.00 7.64 -1.91
C LEU A 103 31.16 8.57 -0.71
N ASN A 104 31.10 8.04 0.53
CA ASN A 104 31.06 8.86 1.74
C ASN A 104 32.32 8.73 2.62
N GLY A 105 33.21 7.78 2.32
CA GLY A 105 34.36 7.42 3.15
C GLY A 105 33.97 6.52 4.34
N GLU A 106 34.95 5.77 4.87
CA GLU A 106 34.73 4.74 5.90
C GLU A 106 34.16 5.28 7.23
N ASN A 107 34.34 6.58 7.51
CA ASN A 107 34.01 7.20 8.81
C ASN A 107 32.80 8.14 8.79
N ALA A 108 32.02 8.19 7.70
CA ALA A 108 30.86 9.07 7.65
C ALA A 108 29.68 8.51 8.46
N SER A 109 29.17 9.25 9.44
CA SER A 109 27.94 8.84 10.14
C SER A 109 26.76 8.93 9.17
N LYS A 110 26.14 7.78 8.83
CA LYS A 110 24.93 7.78 8.00
C LYS A 110 23.76 8.36 8.78
N VAL A 111 23.13 9.38 8.22
CA VAL A 111 21.87 9.91 8.75
C VAL A 111 20.76 8.89 8.49
N VAL A 112 20.34 8.19 9.55
CA VAL A 112 19.25 7.21 9.46
C VAL A 112 17.91 7.95 9.52
N THR A 113 17.31 8.16 8.36
CA THR A 113 15.97 8.75 8.23
C THR A 113 14.90 7.68 8.08
N LYS A 114 13.69 7.96 8.58
CA LYS A 114 12.52 7.11 8.39
C LYS A 114 12.04 7.31 6.95
N LYS A 115 11.99 6.25 6.15
CA LYS A 115 11.49 6.28 4.77
C LYS A 115 10.28 5.37 4.64
N LEU A 116 9.41 5.64 3.68
CA LEU A 116 8.36 4.71 3.30
C LEU A 116 9.00 3.62 2.43
N ILE A 117 8.89 2.36 2.85
CA ILE A 117 9.59 1.24 2.22
C ILE A 117 8.58 0.14 1.91
N PRO A 118 8.53 -0.35 0.67
CA PRO A 118 7.80 -1.56 0.34
C PRO A 118 8.60 -2.76 0.89
N THR A 119 8.04 -3.49 1.85
CA THR A 119 8.66 -4.71 2.40
C THR A 119 7.70 -5.89 2.28
N LEU A 120 8.24 -7.08 2.06
CA LEU A 120 7.49 -8.35 2.06
C LEU A 120 7.35 -8.94 3.48
N GLU A 121 7.63 -8.15 4.51
CA GLU A 121 7.51 -8.58 5.91
C GLU A 121 6.04 -8.57 6.37
N ASN A 122 5.75 -9.25 7.46
CA ASN A 122 4.49 -9.07 8.17
C ASN A 122 4.34 -7.60 8.63
N LYS A 123 3.10 -7.17 8.81
CA LYS A 123 2.76 -5.81 9.25
C LYS A 123 1.98 -5.90 10.55
N ASP A 124 2.43 -5.18 11.56
CA ASP A 124 1.74 -5.08 12.84
C ASP A 124 1.14 -3.67 12.98
N HIS A 125 -0.06 -3.57 13.56
CA HIS A 125 -0.76 -2.30 13.80
C HIS A 125 -0.82 -1.40 12.55
N TYR A 126 -1.09 -2.00 11.38
CA TYR A 126 -1.13 -1.30 10.11
C TYR A 126 -2.48 -0.60 9.93
N ILE A 127 -2.44 0.72 9.74
CA ILE A 127 -3.63 1.54 9.54
C ILE A 127 -3.91 1.72 8.05
N LEU A 128 -5.09 1.32 7.60
CA LEU A 128 -5.47 1.42 6.20
C LEU A 128 -6.98 1.60 5.99
N HIS A 129 -7.32 2.12 4.81
CA HIS A 129 -8.69 2.21 4.34
C HIS A 129 -9.23 0.83 3.93
N TYR A 130 -10.51 0.56 4.20
CA TYR A 130 -11.13 -0.74 3.95
C TYR A 130 -10.98 -1.25 2.50
N ARG A 131 -11.08 -0.35 1.50
CA ARG A 131 -10.86 -0.70 0.08
C ARG A 131 -9.46 -1.23 -0.21
N ASN A 132 -8.44 -0.70 0.48
CA ASN A 132 -7.07 -1.19 0.34
C ASN A 132 -6.92 -2.55 1.02
N LEU A 133 -7.58 -2.74 2.16
CA LEU A 133 -7.58 -4.03 2.84
C LEU A 133 -8.23 -5.11 1.97
N GLN A 134 -9.38 -4.82 1.35
CA GLN A 134 -10.02 -5.72 0.38
C GLN A 134 -9.08 -6.09 -0.76
N LEU A 135 -8.39 -5.11 -1.35
CA LEU A 135 -7.40 -5.37 -2.39
C LEU A 135 -6.26 -6.27 -1.88
N TYR A 136 -5.74 -6.03 -0.68
CA TYR A 136 -4.64 -6.83 -0.13
C TYR A 136 -5.07 -8.28 0.13
N LEU A 137 -6.30 -8.49 0.60
CA LEU A 137 -6.89 -9.82 0.76
C LEU A 137 -7.12 -10.51 -0.60
N GLU A 138 -7.63 -9.78 -1.60
CA GLU A 138 -7.77 -10.26 -2.98
C GLU A 138 -6.40 -10.70 -3.56
N LEU A 139 -5.32 -9.99 -3.20
CA LEU A 139 -3.95 -10.31 -3.60
C LEU A 139 -3.27 -11.35 -2.70
N GLY A 140 -3.97 -11.92 -1.71
CA GLY A 140 -3.51 -13.08 -0.94
C GLY A 140 -2.88 -12.78 0.42
N MET A 141 -2.80 -11.51 0.85
CA MET A 141 -2.43 -11.20 2.24
C MET A 141 -3.49 -11.72 3.21
N LYS A 142 -3.09 -12.00 4.46
CA LYS A 142 -4.00 -12.53 5.48
C LYS A 142 -4.08 -11.58 6.66
N VAL A 143 -5.29 -11.25 7.11
CA VAL A 143 -5.49 -10.52 8.37
C VAL A 143 -5.38 -11.52 9.51
N THR A 144 -4.45 -11.28 10.43
CA THR A 144 -4.29 -12.12 11.64
C THR A 144 -5.06 -11.55 12.82
N LYS A 145 -5.15 -10.21 12.92
CA LYS A 145 -5.87 -9.53 13.99
C LYS A 145 -6.40 -8.18 13.54
N ILE A 146 -7.57 -7.81 14.05
CA ILE A 146 -8.13 -6.45 13.95
C ILE A 146 -8.08 -5.84 15.36
N HIS A 147 -7.42 -4.69 15.50
CA HIS A 147 -7.30 -4.00 16.78
C HIS A 147 -8.38 -2.95 16.95
N GLN A 148 -8.58 -2.11 15.94
CA GLN A 148 -9.52 -1.00 15.98
C GLN A 148 -10.14 -0.76 14.61
N ILE A 149 -11.39 -0.26 14.62
CA ILE A 149 -12.10 0.16 13.42
C ILE A 149 -12.73 1.53 13.68
N VAL A 150 -12.44 2.49 12.81
CA VAL A 150 -13.12 3.77 12.72
C VAL A 150 -14.12 3.72 11.57
N GLU A 151 -15.40 3.79 11.91
CA GLU A 151 -16.53 3.94 10.99
C GLU A 151 -16.74 5.43 10.66
N PHE A 152 -17.09 5.73 9.41
CA PHE A 152 -17.45 7.08 8.98
C PHE A 152 -18.45 7.05 7.81
N HIS A 153 -19.20 8.13 7.63
CA HIS A 153 -19.99 8.35 6.41
C HIS A 153 -19.10 8.90 5.31
N GLN A 154 -19.35 8.47 4.08
CA GLN A 154 -18.65 8.93 2.89
C GLN A 154 -19.61 9.22 1.73
N SER A 155 -19.27 10.21 0.90
CA SER A 155 -20.02 10.52 -0.32
C SER A 155 -19.13 11.17 -1.38
N ARG A 156 -19.61 11.20 -2.63
CA ARG A 156 -18.89 11.76 -3.79
C ARG A 156 -19.11 13.27 -3.92
N TRP A 157 -18.91 14.01 -2.83
CA TRP A 157 -19.29 15.42 -2.76
C TRP A 157 -18.48 16.34 -3.69
N LEU A 158 -17.25 15.96 -4.05
CA LEU A 158 -16.40 16.71 -4.99
C LEU A 158 -16.67 16.36 -6.46
N LYS A 159 -17.41 15.29 -6.75
CA LYS A 159 -17.56 14.78 -8.12
C LYS A 159 -18.19 15.82 -9.05
N THR A 160 -19.28 16.45 -8.60
CA THR A 160 -20.00 17.45 -9.39
C THR A 160 -19.15 18.68 -9.72
N TYR A 161 -18.23 19.06 -8.84
CA TYR A 161 -17.31 20.16 -9.07
C TYR A 161 -16.22 19.80 -10.10
N ILE A 162 -15.70 18.58 -10.03
CA ILE A 162 -14.61 18.11 -10.92
C ILE A 162 -15.14 17.81 -12.33
N ASP A 163 -16.32 17.19 -12.44
CA ASP A 163 -16.97 16.95 -13.74
C ASP A 163 -17.31 18.25 -14.49
N PHE A 164 -17.42 19.38 -13.79
CA PHE A 164 -17.74 20.67 -14.38
C PHE A 164 -16.52 21.36 -15.03
N GLN A 165 -15.29 20.91 -14.74
CA GLN A 165 -14.07 21.41 -15.38
C GLN A 165 -13.80 20.76 -16.73
#